data_AF-A0A0C5W0M2-F1
#
_entry.id   AF-A0A0C5W0M2-F1
#
_cell.length_a   1.000
_cell.length_b   1.000
_cell.length_c   1.000
_cell.angle_alpha   90.00
_cell.angle_beta   90.00
_cell.angle_gamma   90.00
#
_symmetry.space_group_name_H-M   'P 1'
#
loop_
_entity.id
_entity.type
_entity.pdbx_description
1 polymer ?
#
loop_
_entity_poly.entity_id
_entity_poly.type
_entity_poly.pdbx_seq_one_letter_code
_entity_poly.pdbx_strand_id
1 'polypeptide(L)' 'MLTDKQSLILCGVLAVGFFVCGILELLDSLFIKGLLALLLIIILSNFFYTKTKKRKKLRKT' A
#
# COMPACT_ATOMS: atom_id res chain seq x y z
N MET A 1 -0.13 -8.00 12.61
CA MET A 1 0.90 -7.02 13.01
C MET A 1 2.02 -7.14 12.00
N LEU A 2 1.92 -6.42 10.88
CA LEU A 2 2.98 -6.41 9.85
C LEU A 2 4.15 -5.64 10.44
N THR A 3 5.23 -6.34 10.79
CA THR A 3 6.49 -5.75 11.24
C THR A 3 6.90 -4.63 10.28
N ASP A 4 7.42 -3.51 10.77
CA ASP A 4 7.71 -2.30 9.99
C ASP A 4 8.46 -2.58 8.67
N LYS A 5 9.33 -3.59 8.71
CA LYS A 5 10.11 -4.08 7.57
C LYS A 5 9.23 -4.72 6.49
N GLN A 6 8.26 -5.55 6.88
CA GLN A 6 7.35 -6.20 5.93
C GLN A 6 6.40 -5.20 5.29
N SER A 7 5.95 -4.20 6.02
CA SER A 7 5.12 -3.15 5.43
C SER A 7 5.90 -2.27 4.45
N LEU A 8 7.20 -2.04 4.71
CA LEU A 8 8.09 -1.32 3.79
C LEU A 8 8.31 -2.13 2.50
N ILE A 9 8.59 -3.42 2.64
CA ILE A 9 8.77 -4.35 1.52
C ILE A 9 7.48 -4.44 0.69
N LEU A 10 6.31 -4.54 1.34
CA LEU A 10 5.03 -4.62 0.65
C LEU A 10 4.72 -3.34 -0.13
N CYS A 11 5.09 -2.17 0.41
CA CYS A 11 4.96 -0.88 -0.27
C CYS A 11 5.90 -0.79 -1.48
N GLY A 12 7.15 -1.25 -1.34
CA GLY A 12 8.11 -1.31 -2.44
C GLY A 12 7.66 -2.24 -3.57
N VAL A 13 7.19 -3.44 -3.24
CA VAL A 13 6.64 -4.40 -4.22
C VAL A 13 5.42 -3.83 -4.94
N LEU A 14 4.53 -3.13 -4.24
CA LEU A 14 3.40 -2.42 -4.84
C LEU A 14 3.84 -1.34 -5.82
N ALA A 15 4.79 -0.50 -5.44
CA ALA A 15 5.29 0.59 -6.29
C ALA A 15 5.93 0.04 -7.58
N VAL A 16 6.76 -1.01 -7.45
CA VAL A 16 7.41 -1.66 -8.60
C VAL A 16 6.37 -2.38 -9.47
N GLY A 17 5.43 -3.12 -8.87
CA GLY A 17 4.37 -3.80 -9.61
C GLY A 17 3.46 -2.82 -10.36
N PHE A 18 3.12 -1.69 -9.75
CA PHE A 18 2.33 -0.63 -10.39
C PHE A 18 3.09 0.02 -11.54
N PHE A 19 4.40 0.22 -11.39
CA PHE A 19 5.26 0.77 -12.44
C PHE A 19 5.36 -0.16 -13.65
N VAL A 20 5.58 -1.46 -13.41
CA VAL A 20 5.64 -2.47 -14.48
C VAL A 20 4.28 -2.64 -15.16
N CYS A 21 3.18 -2.69 -14.40
CA CYS A 21 1.82 -2.72 -14.97
C CYS A 21 1.48 -1.46 -15.78
N GLY A 22 2.01 -0.30 -15.38
CA GLY A 22 1.88 0.95 -16.13
C GLY A 22 2.64 0.93 -17.45
N ILE A 23 3.86 0.37 -17.47
CA ILE A 23 4.67 0.24 -18.69
C ILE A 23 4.09 -0.79 -19.66
N LEU A 24 3.54 -1.88 -19.14
CA LEU A 24 2.97 -2.96 -19.96
C LEU A 24 1.57 -2.62 -20.51
N GLU A 25 1.09 -1.39 -20.28
CA GLU A 25 -0.23 -0.88 -20.71
C GLU A 25 -1.43 -1.71 -20.22
N LEU A 26 -1.19 -2.66 -19.30
CA LEU A 26 -2.22 -3.42 -18.57
C LEU A 26 -3.12 -2.50 -17.73
N LEU A 27 -2.64 -1.30 -17.45
CA LEU A 27 -3.36 -0.23 -16.75
C LEU A 27 -4.32 0.56 -17.66
N ASP A 28 -4.40 0.26 -18.95
CA ASP A 28 -5.27 1.00 -19.88
C ASP A 28 -6.76 0.63 -19.70
N SER A 29 -7.03 -0.62 -19.29
CA SER A 29 -8.37 -1.00 -18.89
C SER A 29 -8.81 -0.23 -17.64
N LEU A 30 -9.84 0.62 -17.79
CA LEU A 30 -10.52 1.34 -16.69
C LEU A 30 -10.85 0.41 -15.51
N PHE A 31 -11.16 -0.86 -15.79
CA PHE A 31 -11.46 -1.86 -14.78
C PHE A 31 -10.21 -2.26 -13.98
N ILE A 32 -9.11 -2.57 -14.66
CA ILE A 32 -7.85 -2.96 -14.01
C ILE A 32 -7.25 -1.77 -13.27
N LYS A 33 -7.25 -0.59 -13.88
CA LYS A 33 -6.80 0.66 -13.25
C LYS A 33 -7.58 0.99 -12.00
N GLY A 34 -8.91 0.88 -12.04
CA GLY A 34 -9.78 1.12 -10.90
C GLY A 34 -9.54 0.12 -9.77
N LEU A 35 -9.47 -1.17 -10.09
CA LEU A 35 -9.22 -2.22 -9.10
C LEU A 35 -7.86 -2.07 -8.42
N LEU A 36 -6.82 -1.76 -9.21
CA LEU A 36 -5.46 -1.58 -8.71
C LEU A 36 -5.35 -0.33 -7.82
N ALA A 37 -6.00 0.77 -8.20
CA ALA A 37 -6.07 1.98 -7.39
C ALA A 37 -6.83 1.76 -6.07
N LEU A 38 -7.95 1.04 -6.10
CA LEU A 38 -8.73 0.70 -4.91
C LEU A 38 -7.89 -0.11 -3.92
N LEU A 39 -7.16 -1.12 -4.43
CA LEU A 39 -6.27 -1.95 -3.62
C LEU A 39 -5.16 -1.11 -2.96
N LEU A 40 -4.59 -0.18 -3.70
CA LEU A 40 -3.58 0.76 -3.21
C LEU A 40 -4.11 1.63 -2.07
N ILE A 41 -5.32 2.18 -2.21
CA ILE A 41 -5.96 3.04 -1.19
C ILE A 41 -6.25 2.25 0.10
N ILE A 42 -6.72 0.99 -0.02
CA ILE A 42 -6.97 0.13 1.13
C ILE A 42 -5.67 -0.15 1.89
N ILE A 43 -4.58 -0.44 1.16
CA ILE A 43 -3.27 -0.73 1.75
C ILE A 43 -2.67 0.54 2.38
N LEU A 44 -2.76 1.69 1.71
CA LEU A 44 -2.36 2.99 2.25
C LEU A 44 -3.15 3.36 3.50
N SER A 45 -4.47 3.13 3.50
CA SER A 45 -5.33 3.38 4.65
C SER A 45 -4.92 2.49 5.82
N ASN A 46 -4.80 1.18 5.60
CA ASN A 46 -4.35 0.24 6.63
C ASN A 46 -2.95 0.58 7.16
N PHE A 47 -2.05 1.03 6.27
CA PHE A 47 -0.71 1.50 6.64
C PHE A 47 -0.74 2.76 7.51
N PHE A 48 -1.57 3.73 7.15
CA PHE A 48 -1.72 4.98 7.90
C PHE A 48 -2.37 4.74 9.27
N TYR A 49 -3.38 3.87 9.34
CA TYR A 49 -4.01 3.45 10.59
C TYR A 49 -3.03 2.72 11.51
N THR A 50 -2.21 1.80 10.99
CA THR A 50 -1.22 1.08 11.82
C THR A 50 -0.10 2.00 12.32
N LYS A 51 0.39 2.93 11.49
CA LYS A 51 1.34 3.99 11.91
C LYS A 51 0.76 4.86 13.02
N THR A 52 -0.51 5.26 12.88
CA THR A 52 -1.22 6.07 13.89
C THR A 52 -1.43 5.30 15.20
N LYS A 53 -1.74 4.00 15.13
CA LYS A 53 -1.90 3.14 16.32
C LYS A 53 -0.58 2.94 17.08
N LYS A 54 0.56 2.83 16.37
CA LYS A 54 1.89 2.78 16.99
C LYS A 54 2.21 4.03 17.81
N ARG A 55 1.85 5.22 17.32
CA ARG A 55 2.05 6.50 18.05
C ARG A 55 1.18 6.62 19.31
N LYS A 56 -0.01 6.00 19.34
CA LYS A 56 -0.86 5.98 20.54
C LYS A 56 -0.35 5.05 21.64
N LYS A 57 0.46 4.03 21.30
CA LYS A 57 1.05 3.12 22.29
C LYS A 57 2.30 3.70 22.97
N LEU A 58 3.04 4.56 22.27
CA LEU A 58 4.24 5.25 22.80
C LEU A 58 3.92 6.42 23.75
N ARG A 59 2.68 6.91 23.79
CA ARG A 59 2.22 7.95 24.73
C ARG A 59 1.54 7.41 26.00
N LYS A 60 1.46 6.08 26.17
CA LYS A 60 0.81 5.42 27.32
C LYS A 60 1.80 4.56 28.15
N THR A 61 3.09 4.68 27.89
CA THR A 61 4.19 4.19 28.73
C THR A 61 4.96 5.40 29.21
#